data_AF-A0A2J6SX15-F1
#
_entry.id   AF-A0A2J6SX15-F1
#
_cell.length_a   1.000
_cell.length_b   1.000
_cell.length_c   1.000
_cell.angle_alpha   90.00
_cell.angle_beta   90.00
_cell.angle_gamma   90.00
#
_symmetry.space_group_name_H-M   'P 1'
#
loop_
_entity.id
_entity.type
_entity.pdbx_description
1 polymer ?
#
loop_
_entity_poly.entity_id
_entity_poly.type
_entity_poly.pdbx_seq_one_letter_code
_entity_poly.pdbx_strand_id
1 'polypeptide(L)'
;SEEEKKKTISLSGLLNVIDGVASHEGRVLVMTTNHREKLDPALIRPGRVDHEVEFENATQKQAQELFERMYTTTAVSTKAKDEELVTEELSQMAKEFAKKIPDRVFSPAEIQGFLLKRKKEPRKALLEVEDWIETFKKKGSK
;
A
#
# COMPACT_ATOMS: atom_id res chain seq x y z
N SER A 1 19.01 -33.47 -27.50
CA SER A 1 19.80 -32.22 -27.56
C SER A 1 19.25 -31.30 -26.50
N GLU A 2 20.13 -30.85 -25.62
CA GLU A 2 20.01 -29.70 -24.73
C GLU A 2 18.60 -29.35 -24.24
N GLU A 3 18.21 -29.95 -23.11
CA GLU A 3 17.21 -29.38 -22.22
C GLU A 3 17.54 -27.91 -21.95
N GLU A 4 16.55 -27.03 -22.12
CA GLU A 4 16.60 -25.64 -21.71
C GLU A 4 17.01 -25.56 -20.24
N LYS A 5 18.30 -25.34 -19.98
CA LYS A 5 18.80 -24.90 -18.69
C LYS A 5 18.09 -23.59 -18.35
N LYS A 6 17.04 -23.68 -17.55
CA LYS A 6 16.45 -22.56 -16.80
C LYS A 6 17.63 -21.81 -16.20
N LYS A 7 17.96 -20.63 -16.74
CA LYS A 7 19.05 -19.79 -16.22
C LYS A 7 18.63 -19.30 -14.84
N THR A 8 18.88 -20.13 -13.83
CA THR A 8 18.80 -19.74 -12.43
C THR A 8 19.84 -18.66 -12.23
N ILE A 9 19.37 -17.43 -12.01
CA ILE A 9 20.24 -16.34 -11.58
C ILE A 9 20.90 -16.80 -10.28
N SER A 10 22.23 -16.90 -10.26
CA SER A 10 22.93 -17.22 -9.03
C SER A 10 22.91 -16.01 -8.10
N LEU A 11 22.79 -16.24 -6.81
CA LEU A 11 22.91 -15.19 -5.80
C LEU A 11 24.21 -14.40 -5.99
N SER A 12 25.31 -15.10 -6.27
CA SER A 12 26.61 -14.47 -6.59
C SER A 12 26.56 -13.55 -7.82
N GLY A 13 25.80 -13.91 -8.85
CA GLY A 13 25.63 -13.09 -10.05
C GLY A 13 24.82 -11.84 -9.78
N LEU A 14 23.75 -11.95 -8.99
CA LEU A 14 22.95 -10.80 -8.56
C LEU A 14 23.79 -9.84 -7.71
N LEU A 15 24.58 -10.36 -6.77
CA LEU A 15 25.43 -9.54 -5.90
C LEU A 15 26.46 -8.74 -6.70
N ASN A 16 27.18 -9.39 -7.62
CA ASN A 16 28.15 -8.70 -8.48
C ASN A 16 27.51 -7.59 -9.35
N VAL A 17 26.21 -7.69 -9.66
CA VAL A 17 25.50 -6.62 -10.38
C VAL A 17 25.20 -5.43 -9.47
N ILE A 18 24.99 -5.65 -8.16
CA ILE A 18 24.63 -4.63 -7.16
C ILE A 18 25.84 -3.85 -6.64
N ASP A 19 26.98 -4.51 -6.41
CA ASP A 19 28.16 -3.86 -5.81
C ASP A 19 29.49 -4.30 -6.42
N GLY A 20 29.46 -4.99 -7.57
CA GLY A 20 30.68 -5.43 -8.23
C GLY A 20 31.55 -4.25 -8.69
N VAL A 21 32.85 -4.53 -8.87
CA VAL A 21 33.88 -3.55 -9.29
C VAL A 21 33.56 -2.87 -10.63
N ALA A 22 32.69 -3.47 -11.44
CA ALA A 22 32.19 -2.91 -12.71
C ALA A 22 30.83 -2.17 -12.58
N SER A 23 30.36 -1.92 -11.36
CA SER A 23 29.13 -1.19 -11.10
C SER A 23 29.28 0.28 -11.50
N HIS A 24 28.27 0.81 -12.21
CA HIS A 24 28.24 2.23 -12.58
C HIS A 24 27.82 3.09 -11.39
N GLU A 25 28.46 4.25 -11.22
CA GLU A 25 28.07 5.27 -10.25
C GLU A 25 26.74 5.95 -10.64
N GLY A 26 26.11 6.64 -9.68
CA GLY A 26 24.93 7.48 -9.94
C GLY A 26 23.59 6.73 -10.06
N ARG A 27 23.48 5.52 -9.50
CA ARG A 27 22.25 4.71 -9.54
C ARG A 27 21.63 4.53 -8.15
N VAL A 28 20.31 4.42 -8.11
CA VAL A 28 19.53 4.03 -6.93
C VAL A 28 18.87 2.69 -7.20
N LEU A 29 19.15 1.69 -6.35
CA LEU A 29 18.51 0.38 -6.39
C LEU A 29 17.35 0.34 -5.40
N VAL A 30 16.15 -0.04 -5.89
CA VAL A 30 14.99 -0.32 -5.03
C VAL A 30 14.69 -1.80 -5.11
N MET A 31 14.57 -2.45 -3.96
CA MET A 31 14.20 -3.86 -3.83
C MET A 31 12.96 -3.97 -2.94
N THR A 32 12.12 -4.98 -3.20
CA THR A 32 10.96 -5.29 -2.37
C THR A 32 10.97 -6.77 -2.01
N THR A 33 10.54 -7.11 -0.80
CA THR A 33 10.36 -8.49 -0.36
C THR A 33 9.20 -8.55 0.63
N ASN A 34 8.42 -9.63 0.57
CA ASN A 34 7.42 -9.94 1.61
C ASN A 34 8.03 -10.77 2.75
N HIS A 35 9.27 -11.26 2.59
CA HIS A 35 9.95 -12.15 3.52
C HIS A 35 11.38 -11.66 3.76
N ARG A 36 11.53 -10.61 4.57
CA ARG A 36 12.84 -10.02 4.90
C ARG A 36 13.74 -11.04 5.60
N GLU A 37 13.17 -11.86 6.47
CA GLU A 37 13.84 -12.90 7.26
C GLU A 37 14.48 -14.01 6.41
N LYS A 38 14.03 -14.17 5.16
CA LYS A 38 14.56 -15.16 4.22
C LYS A 38 15.68 -14.60 3.33
N LEU A 39 15.98 -13.31 3.41
CA LEU A 39 17.06 -12.71 2.64
C LEU A 39 18.42 -13.17 3.18
N ASP A 40 19.34 -13.48 2.27
CA ASP A 40 20.73 -13.73 2.63
C ASP A 40 21.29 -12.46 3.31
N PRO A 41 21.89 -12.55 4.52
CA PRO A 41 22.48 -11.41 5.20
C PRO A 41 23.48 -10.63 4.35
N ALA A 42 24.14 -11.28 3.37
CA ALA A 42 25.04 -10.63 2.44
C ALA A 42 24.31 -9.62 1.53
N LEU A 43 23.03 -9.82 1.18
CA LEU A 43 22.26 -8.90 0.35
C LEU A 43 21.97 -7.56 1.04
N ILE A 44 21.78 -7.59 2.36
CA ILE A 44 21.33 -6.44 3.17
C ILE A 44 22.47 -5.76 3.94
N ARG A 45 23.74 -6.05 3.63
CA ARG A 45 24.87 -5.39 4.28
C ARG A 45 24.97 -3.92 3.85
N PRO A 46 25.53 -3.05 4.71
CA PRO A 46 25.87 -1.67 4.33
C PRO A 46 26.69 -1.62 3.03
N GLY A 47 26.37 -0.69 2.13
CA GLY A 47 26.93 -0.59 0.78
C GLY A 47 26.14 -1.33 -0.30
N ARG A 48 25.17 -2.18 0.08
CA ARG A 48 24.17 -2.78 -0.83
C ARG A 48 22.77 -2.27 -0.54
N VAL A 49 22.39 -2.27 0.74
CA VAL A 49 21.12 -1.71 1.24
C VAL A 49 21.46 -0.79 2.40
N ASP A 50 21.28 0.51 2.18
CA ASP A 50 21.57 1.53 3.18
C ASP A 50 20.30 2.04 3.89
N HIS A 51 19.14 1.83 3.28
CA HIS A 51 17.85 2.22 3.83
C HIS A 51 16.84 1.07 3.73
N GLU A 52 16.15 0.82 4.84
CA GLU A 52 15.09 -0.17 4.94
C GLU A 52 13.81 0.50 5.44
N VAL A 53 12.70 0.22 4.78
CA VAL A 53 11.37 0.71 5.16
C VAL A 53 10.42 -0.46 5.20
N GLU A 54 9.79 -0.69 6.35
CA GLU A 54 8.78 -1.72 6.51
C GLU A 54 7.40 -1.17 6.11
N PHE A 55 6.70 -1.94 5.28
CA PHE A 55 5.34 -1.64 4.84
C PHE A 55 4.36 -2.56 5.57
N GLU A 56 3.79 -2.05 6.65
CA GLU A 56 2.75 -2.73 7.42
C GLU A 56 1.35 -2.52 6.81
N ASN A 57 0.37 -3.23 7.35
CA ASN A 57 -1.05 -2.95 7.12
C ASN A 57 -1.42 -1.51 7.51
N ALA A 58 -2.52 -1.01 6.96
CA ALA A 58 -2.95 0.37 7.14
C ALA A 58 -3.28 0.68 8.60
N THR A 59 -2.77 1.82 9.06
CA THR A 59 -3.26 2.46 10.29
C THR A 59 -4.63 3.09 10.06
N GLN A 60 -5.35 3.38 11.14
CA GLN A 60 -6.57 4.20 11.10
C GLN A 60 -6.31 5.56 10.44
N LYS A 61 -5.17 6.20 10.75
CA LYS A 61 -4.78 7.47 10.12
C LYS A 61 -4.63 7.34 8.60
N GLN A 62 -3.96 6.29 8.13
CA GLN A 62 -3.86 6.03 6.70
C GLN A 62 -5.22 5.72 6.07
N ALA A 63 -6.12 5.04 6.78
CA ALA A 63 -7.49 4.81 6.32
C ALA A 63 -8.27 6.13 6.16
N GLN A 64 -8.11 7.08 7.09
CA GLN A 64 -8.66 8.43 6.98
C GLN A 64 -8.11 9.13 5.73
N GLU A 65 -6.79 9.17 5.57
CA GLU A 65 -6.12 9.84 4.44
C GLU A 65 -6.52 9.22 3.09
N LEU A 66 -6.69 7.89 3.02
CA LEU A 66 -7.19 7.21 1.83
C LEU A 66 -8.61 7.64 1.47
N PHE A 67 -9.49 7.75 2.47
CA PHE A 67 -10.87 8.21 2.28
C PHE A 67 -10.89 9.66 1.76
N GLU A 68 -10.19 10.57 2.43
CA GLU A 68 -10.09 11.97 2.02
C GLU A 68 -9.58 12.09 0.58
N ARG A 69 -8.45 11.46 0.26
CA ARG A 69 -7.86 11.52 -1.08
C ARG A 69 -8.80 10.97 -2.17
N MET A 70 -9.49 9.87 -1.89
CA MET A 70 -10.39 9.24 -2.87
C MET A 70 -11.55 10.17 -3.27
N TYR A 71 -12.12 10.87 -2.29
CA TYR A 71 -13.34 11.65 -2.48
C TYR A 71 -13.08 13.13 -2.75
N THR A 72 -11.97 13.68 -2.26
CA THR A 72 -11.56 15.05 -2.61
C THR A 72 -11.34 15.15 -4.12
N THR A 73 -10.60 14.23 -4.75
CA THR A 73 -10.39 14.21 -6.21
C THR A 73 -11.71 14.12 -7.00
N THR A 74 -12.74 13.50 -6.42
CA THR A 74 -14.06 13.39 -7.06
C THR A 74 -14.87 14.69 -6.92
N ALA A 75 -14.75 15.38 -5.79
CA ALA A 75 -15.44 16.63 -5.50
C ALA A 75 -14.91 17.83 -6.32
N VAL A 76 -13.61 17.90 -6.62
CA VAL A 76 -13.01 19.03 -7.39
C VAL A 76 -13.56 19.12 -8.82
N SER A 77 -14.27 18.09 -9.32
CA SER A 77 -14.91 18.12 -10.64
C SER A 77 -16.22 18.94 -10.67
N THR A 78 -16.74 19.36 -9.52
CA THR A 78 -18.00 20.11 -9.39
C THR A 78 -17.77 21.48 -8.70
N LYS A 79 -18.15 22.58 -9.38
CA LYS A 79 -17.70 23.98 -9.16
C LYS A 79 -18.01 24.62 -7.77
N ALA A 80 -16.99 25.19 -7.11
CA ALA A 80 -16.71 26.60 -6.77
C ALA A 80 -17.64 27.50 -5.90
N LYS A 81 -18.69 27.03 -5.22
CA LYS A 81 -19.36 27.89 -4.19
C LYS A 81 -19.62 27.26 -2.82
N ASP A 82 -19.62 25.92 -2.73
CA ASP A 82 -19.80 25.20 -1.45
C ASP A 82 -18.55 24.39 -1.05
N GLU A 83 -17.38 24.71 -1.61
CA GLU A 83 -16.15 23.92 -1.43
C GLU A 83 -15.76 23.77 0.04
N GLU A 84 -15.88 24.83 0.85
CA GLU A 84 -15.47 24.80 2.25
C GLU A 84 -16.36 23.87 3.11
N LEU A 85 -17.68 23.91 2.89
CA LEU A 85 -18.65 23.04 3.57
C LEU A 85 -18.51 21.58 3.14
N VAL A 86 -18.29 21.33 1.84
CA VAL A 86 -18.07 19.97 1.31
C VAL A 86 -16.77 19.37 1.85
N THR A 87 -15.74 20.20 2.07
CA THR A 87 -14.44 19.73 2.59
C THR A 87 -14.54 19.35 4.07
N GLU A 88 -15.27 20.13 4.89
CA GLU A 88 -15.47 19.83 6.30
C GLU A 88 -16.35 18.59 6.53
N GLU A 89 -17.46 18.44 5.78
CA GLU A 89 -18.29 17.23 5.84
C GLU A 89 -17.47 16.00 5.45
N LEU A 90 -16.63 16.11 4.41
CA LEU A 90 -15.79 15.00 3.97
C LEU A 90 -14.73 14.62 5.01
N SER A 91 -14.11 15.61 5.65
CA SER A 91 -13.16 15.41 6.76
C SER A 91 -13.82 14.68 7.93
N GLN A 92 -15.05 15.03 8.28
CA GLN A 92 -15.81 14.36 9.33
C GLN A 92 -16.16 12.91 8.95
N MET A 93 -16.63 12.68 7.72
CA MET A 93 -16.88 11.33 7.22
C MET A 93 -15.61 10.47 7.21
N ALA A 94 -14.46 11.05 6.85
CA ALA A 94 -13.19 10.35 6.84
C ALA A 94 -12.77 9.90 8.25
N LYS A 95 -12.94 10.77 9.25
CA LYS A 95 -12.67 10.44 10.66
C LYS A 95 -13.58 9.32 11.15
N GLU A 96 -14.88 9.38 10.83
CA GLU A 96 -15.83 8.33 11.21
C GLU A 96 -15.55 7.01 10.49
N PHE A 97 -15.18 7.06 9.21
CA PHE A 97 -14.75 5.89 8.46
C PHE A 97 -13.53 5.25 9.12
N ALA A 98 -12.50 6.05 9.41
CA ALA A 98 -11.26 5.59 10.02
C ALA A 98 -11.47 4.94 11.41
N LYS A 99 -12.37 5.50 12.25
CA LYS A 99 -12.72 4.90 13.55
C LYS A 99 -13.32 3.50 13.43
N LYS A 100 -14.04 3.22 12.34
CA LYS A 100 -14.65 1.90 12.08
C LYS A 100 -13.63 0.89 11.53
N ILE A 101 -12.54 1.35 10.92
CA ILE A 101 -11.47 0.48 10.42
C ILE A 101 -10.62 -0.04 11.59
N PRO A 102 -10.48 -1.36 11.76
CA PRO A 102 -9.53 -1.94 12.72
C PRO A 102 -8.09 -1.60 12.35
N ASP A 103 -7.31 -1.15 13.34
CA ASP A 103 -5.93 -0.74 13.13
C ASP A 103 -5.03 -1.92 12.74
N ARG A 104 -4.20 -1.74 11.71
CA ARG A 104 -3.21 -2.72 11.21
C ARG A 104 -3.79 -4.08 10.77
N VAL A 105 -5.08 -4.16 10.47
CA VAL A 105 -5.71 -5.41 9.98
C VAL A 105 -5.75 -5.49 8.46
N PHE A 106 -6.08 -4.40 7.79
CA PHE A 106 -6.26 -4.37 6.33
C PHE A 106 -5.08 -3.69 5.64
N SER A 107 -4.68 -4.19 4.48
CA SER A 107 -3.72 -3.49 3.63
C SER A 107 -4.35 -2.22 3.05
N PRO A 108 -3.55 -1.18 2.75
CA PRO A 108 -4.03 0.01 2.04
C PRO A 108 -4.78 -0.32 0.74
N ALA A 109 -4.35 -1.36 0.01
CA ALA A 109 -4.96 -1.80 -1.24
C ALA A 109 -6.37 -2.36 -1.05
N GLU A 110 -6.63 -3.10 0.03
CA GLU A 110 -7.97 -3.62 0.34
C GLU A 110 -8.95 -2.50 0.68
N ILE A 111 -8.52 -1.55 1.53
CA ILE A 111 -9.31 -0.36 1.87
C ILE A 111 -9.60 0.44 0.60
N GLN A 112 -8.57 0.71 -0.21
CA GLN A 112 -8.73 1.42 -1.47
C GLN A 112 -9.68 0.68 -2.44
N GLY A 113 -9.59 -0.66 -2.52
CA GLY A 113 -10.48 -1.48 -3.33
C GLY A 113 -11.95 -1.39 -2.87
N PHE A 114 -12.20 -1.32 -1.56
CA PHE A 114 -13.53 -1.05 -1.01
C PHE A 114 -14.06 0.33 -1.43
N LEU A 115 -13.22 1.37 -1.30
CA LEU A 115 -13.59 2.75 -1.64
C LEU A 115 -13.82 2.95 -3.14
N LEU A 116 -13.00 2.31 -4.00
CA LEU A 116 -13.14 2.39 -5.46
C LEU A 116 -14.48 1.88 -5.97
N LYS A 117 -15.06 0.87 -5.33
CA LYS A 117 -16.42 0.38 -5.65
C LYS A 117 -17.52 1.40 -5.32
N ARG A 118 -17.19 2.42 -4.54
CA ARG A 118 -18.08 3.49 -4.07
C ARG A 118 -17.49 4.86 -4.41
N LYS A 119 -16.79 4.97 -5.54
CA LYS A 119 -15.93 6.12 -5.91
C LYS A 119 -16.61 7.50 -5.78
N LYS A 120 -17.92 7.59 -5.98
CA LYS A 120 -18.69 8.85 -5.91
C LYS A 120 -19.66 8.91 -4.73
N GLU A 121 -19.63 7.92 -3.85
CA GLU A 121 -20.63 7.71 -2.80
C GLU A 121 -19.96 7.62 -1.41
N PRO A 122 -19.35 8.69 -0.88
CA PRO A 122 -18.64 8.67 0.41
C PRO A 122 -19.55 8.25 1.57
N ARG A 123 -20.81 8.73 1.58
CA ARG A 123 -21.80 8.36 2.59
C ARG A 123 -22.11 6.86 2.56
N LYS A 124 -22.22 6.26 1.37
CA LYS A 124 -22.44 4.82 1.21
C LYS A 124 -21.24 4.00 1.69
N ALA A 125 -20.02 4.48 1.45
CA ALA A 125 -18.83 3.85 1.99
C ALA A 125 -18.84 3.82 3.53
N LEU A 126 -19.31 4.89 4.18
CA LEU A 126 -19.44 4.93 5.64
C LEU A 126 -20.54 4.00 6.19
N LEU A 127 -21.64 3.85 5.45
CA LEU A 127 -22.74 2.95 5.83
C LEU A 127 -22.35 1.48 5.70
N GLU A 128 -21.63 1.10 4.64
CA GLU A 128 -21.35 -0.30 4.31
C GLU A 128 -20.01 -0.83 4.84
N VAL A 129 -19.20 0.00 5.51
CA VAL A 129 -17.85 -0.39 5.97
C VAL A 129 -17.87 -1.50 7.02
N GLU A 130 -18.82 -1.47 7.95
CA GLU A 130 -18.94 -2.48 9.01
C GLU A 130 -19.31 -3.85 8.43
N ASP A 131 -20.31 -3.91 7.54
CA ASP A 131 -20.69 -5.13 6.83
C ASP A 131 -19.54 -5.71 6.02
N TRP A 132 -18.74 -4.84 5.39
CA TRP A 132 -17.56 -5.24 4.64
C TRP A 132 -16.48 -5.84 5.55
N ILE A 133 -16.22 -5.24 6.71
CA ILE A 133 -15.29 -5.77 7.72
C ILE A 133 -15.76 -7.15 8.22
N GLU A 134 -17.06 -7.30 8.52
CA GLU A 134 -17.62 -8.58 8.96
C GLU A 134 -17.48 -9.68 7.90
N THR A 135 -17.72 -9.33 6.62
CA THR A 135 -17.58 -10.25 5.51
C THR A 135 -16.14 -10.73 5.37
N PHE A 136 -15.16 -9.84 5.60
CA PHE A 136 -13.74 -10.21 5.60
C PHE A 136 -13.37 -11.14 6.75
N LYS A 137 -13.84 -10.86 7.97
CA LYS A 137 -13.63 -11.75 9.13
C LYS A 137 -14.17 -13.16 8.88
N LYS A 138 -15.34 -13.29 8.25
CA LYS A 138 -15.93 -14.59 7.89
C LYS A 138 -15.12 -15.34 6.83
N LYS A 139 -14.42 -14.64 5.92
CA LYS A 139 -13.56 -15.25 4.90
C LYS A 139 -12.19 -15.67 5.43
N GLY A 140 -11.62 -14.92 6.38
CA GLY A 140 -10.31 -15.22 6.99
C GLY A 140 -10.35 -16.31 8.06
N SER A 141 -11.53 -16.76 8.48
CA SER A 141 -11.70 -17.84 9.46
C SER A 141 -11.74 -19.25 8.83
N LYS A 142 -11.35 -19.39 7.56
CA LYS A 142 -11.31 -20.66 6.81
C LYS A 142 -9.90 -21.00 6.38
#